data_AF-A0A960CXC7-F1
#
_entry.id   AF-A0A960CXC7-F1
#
_cell.length_a   1.000
_cell.length_b   1.000
_cell.length_c   1.000
_cell.angle_alpha   90.00
_cell.angle_beta   90.00
_cell.angle_gamma   90.00
#
_symmetry.space_group_name_H-M   'P 1'
#
loop_
_entity.id
_entity.type
_entity.pdbx_description
1 polymer ?
#
loop_
_entity_poly.entity_id
_entity_poly.type
_entity_poly.pdbx_seq_one_letter_code
_entity_poly.pdbx_strand_id
1 'polypeptide(L)'
;LVNLPNWLSLKFRVDGGEWFDVDDTELLSYRQSMDLRRAELTRDFRFRDPSGRISRVVQRRIAAMHEPHACALETTVWAEDWSGTIEFLSMIDGDVRNSGVARYRAFSDDHLAVTTNHELSPDSSVLVCQTLQSRIPVAVAARTTLWRGESALTAEGRFVCESRRVGHHFV
;
A
#
# COMPACT_ATOMS: atom_id res chain seq x y z
N LEU A 1 3.62 -5.71 -21.55
CA LEU A 1 2.72 -5.81 -20.38
C LEU A 1 2.63 -4.42 -19.75
N VAL A 2 1.43 -3.96 -19.38
CA VAL A 2 1.23 -2.63 -18.77
C VAL A 2 1.23 -2.79 -17.25
N ASN A 3 1.98 -1.94 -16.54
CA ASN A 3 1.90 -1.82 -15.09
C ASN A 3 0.55 -1.16 -14.73
N LEU A 4 -0.27 -1.88 -13.97
CA LEU A 4 -1.60 -1.45 -13.55
C LEU A 4 -1.54 -0.71 -12.22
N PRO A 5 -2.61 0.01 -11.81
CA PRO A 5 -2.61 0.77 -10.56
C PRO A 5 -2.14 -0.08 -9.37
N ASN A 6 -1.23 0.49 -8.58
CA ASN A 6 -0.61 -0.18 -7.45
C ASN A 6 -1.51 -0.08 -6.22
N TRP A 7 -2.08 -1.21 -5.81
CA TRP A 7 -2.94 -1.35 -4.64
C TRP A 7 -2.17 -1.56 -3.32
N LEU A 8 -0.83 -1.71 -3.38
CA LEU A 8 0.01 -2.02 -2.22
C LEU A 8 0.52 -0.77 -1.49
N SER A 9 0.09 0.43 -1.87
CA SER A 9 0.60 1.68 -1.29
C SER A 9 0.00 1.92 0.10
N LEU A 10 0.59 1.31 1.12
CA LEU A 10 0.30 1.55 2.52
C LEU A 10 1.51 2.22 3.20
N LYS A 11 1.34 3.48 3.60
CA LYS A 11 2.32 4.22 4.40
C LYS A 11 1.85 4.31 5.85
N PHE A 12 2.80 4.46 6.77
CA PHE A 12 2.50 4.76 8.16
C PHE A 12 3.51 5.77 8.73
N ARG A 13 3.11 6.50 9.77
CA ARG A 13 3.98 7.43 10.52
C ARG A 13 3.58 7.48 11.98
N VAL A 14 4.49 7.95 12.83
CA VAL A 14 4.27 8.04 14.27
C VAL A 14 4.31 9.49 14.73
N ASP A 15 3.31 9.90 15.50
CA ASP A 15 3.13 11.23 16.10
C ASP A 15 3.24 12.39 15.09
N GLY A 16 2.65 12.24 13.90
CA GLY A 16 2.66 13.30 12.87
C GLY A 16 4.03 13.55 12.23
N GLY A 17 5.02 12.70 12.47
CA GLY A 17 6.35 12.79 11.86
C GLY A 17 6.37 12.50 10.36
N GLU A 18 7.56 12.19 9.84
CA GLU A 18 7.72 11.79 8.45
C GLU A 18 7.09 10.41 8.20
N TRP A 19 6.61 10.20 6.96
CA TRP A 19 6.17 8.88 6.52
C TRP A 19 7.35 7.93 6.55
N PHE A 20 7.13 6.70 7.05
CA PHE A 20 8.17 5.69 7.10
C PHE A 20 8.77 5.48 5.71
N ASP A 21 10.08 5.67 5.63
CA ASP A 21 10.93 5.23 4.53
C ASP A 21 12.01 4.30 5.09
N VAL A 22 12.24 3.20 4.39
CA VAL A 22 13.30 2.25 4.77
C VAL A 22 14.69 2.86 4.56
N ASP A 23 14.82 3.80 3.62
CA ASP A 23 16.10 4.44 3.31
C ASP A 23 16.46 5.55 4.31
N ASP A 24 15.47 6.08 5.05
CA ASP A 24 15.64 7.16 6.03
C ASP A 24 15.64 6.65 7.50
N THR A 25 15.75 5.34 7.72
CA THR A 25 15.70 4.73 9.05
C THR A 25 16.87 3.76 9.29
N GLU A 26 17.23 3.54 10.55
CA GLU A 26 18.23 2.53 10.90
C GLU A 26 17.56 1.14 10.98
N LEU A 27 17.83 0.28 9.99
CA LEU A 27 17.37 -1.10 10.02
C LEU A 27 18.13 -1.94 11.06
N LEU A 28 17.41 -2.42 12.07
CA LEU A 28 17.94 -3.29 13.13
C LEU A 28 17.88 -4.77 12.73
N SER A 29 16.87 -5.15 11.95
CA SER A 29 16.75 -6.48 11.36
C SER A 29 15.83 -6.45 10.15
N TYR A 30 16.08 -7.35 9.19
CA TYR A 30 15.25 -7.49 8.00
C TYR A 30 15.20 -8.95 7.57
N ARG A 31 14.00 -9.47 7.32
CA ARG A 31 13.77 -10.78 6.71
C ARG A 31 12.62 -10.69 5.73
N GLN A 32 12.83 -11.27 4.54
CA GLN A 32 11.79 -11.47 3.56
C GLN A 32 11.74 -12.96 3.19
N SER A 33 10.55 -13.55 3.21
CA SER A 33 10.35 -14.96 2.90
C SER A 33 9.10 -15.17 2.06
N MET A 34 9.16 -16.14 1.15
CA MET A 34 8.03 -16.58 0.33
C MET A 34 7.64 -17.99 0.76
N ASP A 35 6.42 -18.16 1.27
CA ASP A 35 5.84 -19.48 1.46
C ASP A 35 5.29 -19.96 0.11
N LEU A 36 6.00 -20.88 -0.54
CA LEU A 36 5.60 -21.43 -1.85
C LEU A 36 4.34 -22.29 -1.78
N ARG A 37 4.02 -22.87 -0.62
CA ARG A 37 2.83 -23.71 -0.45
C ARG A 37 1.57 -22.86 -0.31
N ARG A 38 1.69 -21.70 0.34
CA ARG A 38 0.59 -20.74 0.53
C ARG A 38 0.57 -19.59 -0.47
N ALA A 39 1.63 -19.45 -1.27
CA ALA A 39 1.86 -18.30 -2.14
C ALA A 39 1.81 -16.96 -1.39
N GLU A 40 2.36 -16.93 -0.17
CA GLU A 40 2.37 -15.75 0.71
C GLU A 40 3.77 -15.16 0.80
N LEU A 41 3.89 -13.87 0.49
CA LEU A 41 5.11 -13.11 0.73
C LEU A 41 5.02 -12.42 2.09
N THR A 42 5.96 -12.71 2.98
CA THR A 42 6.12 -12.06 4.28
C THR A 42 7.38 -11.22 4.31
N ARG A 43 7.28 -9.99 4.83
CA ARG A 43 8.40 -9.12 5.20
C ARG A 43 8.31 -8.84 6.70
N ASP A 44 9.35 -9.15 7.46
CA ASP A 44 9.46 -8.91 8.90
C ASP A 44 10.72 -8.09 9.15
N PHE A 45 10.56 -6.88 9.66
CA PHE A 45 11.69 -5.98 9.90
C PHE A 45 11.51 -5.19 11.19
N ARG A 46 12.65 -4.78 11.75
CA ARG A 46 12.73 -3.87 12.90
C ARG A 46 13.59 -2.69 12.49
N PHE A 47 13.16 -1.50 12.86
CA PHE A 47 13.89 -0.28 12.55
C PHE A 47 13.86 0.67 13.75
N ARG A 48 14.87 1.54 13.81
CA ARG A 48 14.90 2.71 14.68
C ARG A 48 14.69 3.95 13.81
N ASP A 49 13.72 4.76 14.18
CA ASP A 49 13.42 6.01 13.47
C ASP A 49 14.36 7.16 13.91
N PRO A 50 14.35 8.32 13.23
CA PRO A 50 15.18 9.47 13.60
C PRO A 50 14.93 10.02 15.01
N SER A 51 13.77 9.73 15.61
CA SER A 51 13.44 10.08 17.00
C SER A 51 13.93 9.03 18.01
N GLY A 52 14.60 7.97 17.56
CA GLY A 52 15.14 6.91 18.39
C GLY A 52 14.16 5.80 18.76
N ARG A 53 12.92 5.84 18.26
CA ARG A 53 11.87 4.86 18.57
C ARG A 53 12.09 3.57 17.79
N ILE A 54 11.93 2.43 18.45
CA ILE A 54 12.04 1.12 17.83
C ILE A 54 10.65 0.58 17.50
N SER A 55 10.47 0.20 16.23
CA SER A 55 9.25 -0.45 15.76
C SER A 55 9.58 -1.77 15.06
N ARG A 56 8.73 -2.77 15.28
CA ARG A 56 8.67 -3.97 14.44
C ARG A 56 7.52 -3.84 13.46
N VAL A 57 7.73 -4.28 12.23
CA VAL A 57 6.71 -4.32 11.20
C VAL A 57 6.72 -5.69 10.53
N VAL A 58 5.56 -6.31 10.46
CA VAL A 58 5.32 -7.51 9.67
C VAL A 58 4.30 -7.17 8.59
N GLN A 59 4.67 -7.41 7.34
CA GLN A 59 3.77 -7.28 6.19
C GLN A 59 3.58 -8.66 5.57
N ARG A 60 2.34 -9.01 5.26
CA ARG A 60 1.98 -10.23 4.52
C ARG A 60 1.13 -9.86 3.32
N ARG A 61 1.37 -10.49 2.18
CA ARG A 61 0.52 -10.29 1.00
C ARG A 61 0.31 -11.57 0.21
N ILE A 62 -0.88 -11.66 -0.37
CA ILE A 62 -1.30 -12.74 -1.26
C ILE A 62 -2.02 -12.18 -2.49
N ALA A 63 -1.98 -12.94 -3.58
CA ALA A 63 -2.96 -12.87 -4.66
C ALA A 63 -3.77 -14.18 -4.62
N ALA A 64 -5.08 -14.10 -4.43
CA ALA A 64 -5.89 -15.28 -4.17
C ALA A 64 -6.02 -16.15 -5.44
N MET A 65 -5.50 -17.37 -5.40
CA MET A 65 -5.58 -18.28 -6.56
C MET A 65 -7.02 -18.72 -6.89
N HIS A 66 -7.89 -18.77 -5.88
CA HIS A 66 -9.31 -19.14 -6.06
C HIS A 66 -10.19 -17.96 -6.49
N GLU A 67 -9.69 -16.73 -6.37
CA GLU A 67 -10.40 -15.51 -6.74
C GLU A 67 -9.40 -14.55 -7.43
N PRO A 68 -9.21 -14.67 -8.75
CA PRO A 68 -8.12 -14.01 -9.48
C PRO A 68 -8.06 -12.49 -9.41
N HIS A 69 -9.15 -11.85 -9.00
CA HIS A 69 -9.26 -10.40 -8.84
C HIS A 69 -9.11 -9.93 -7.38
N ALA A 70 -8.98 -10.87 -6.44
CA ALA A 70 -8.80 -10.59 -5.03
C ALA A 70 -7.33 -10.72 -4.63
N CYS A 71 -6.90 -9.75 -3.84
CA CYS A 71 -5.58 -9.70 -3.25
C CYS A 71 -5.69 -9.07 -1.86
N ALA A 72 -4.73 -9.37 -1.00
CA ALA A 72 -4.73 -8.86 0.36
C ALA A 72 -3.33 -8.43 0.77
N LEU A 73 -3.27 -7.35 1.55
CA LEU A 73 -2.10 -6.86 2.25
C LEU A 73 -2.48 -6.69 3.72
N GLU A 74 -1.74 -7.36 4.59
CA GLU A 74 -1.78 -7.15 6.03
C GLU A 74 -0.48 -6.45 6.43
N THR A 75 -0.57 -5.41 7.25
CA THR A 75 0.59 -4.77 7.89
C THR A 75 0.32 -4.62 9.37
N THR A 76 1.15 -5.26 10.19
CA THR A 76 1.12 -5.15 11.64
C THR A 76 2.34 -4.38 12.11
N VAL A 77 2.11 -3.35 12.93
CA VAL A 77 3.16 -2.52 13.52
C VAL A 77 3.13 -2.69 15.03
N TRP A 78 4.28 -2.98 15.64
CA TRP A 78 4.45 -3.01 17.10
C TRP A 78 5.33 -1.84 17.52
N ALA A 79 4.83 -1.04 18.45
CA ALA A 79 5.62 -0.09 19.21
C ALA A 79 6.42 -0.85 20.28
N GLU A 80 7.74 -1.00 20.13
CA GLU A 80 8.53 -1.81 21.06
C GLU A 80 8.90 -1.03 22.34
N ASP A 81 9.22 0.25 22.20
CA ASP A 81 9.71 1.10 23.29
C ASP A 81 9.05 2.49 23.33
N TRP A 82 7.92 2.64 22.65
CA TRP A 82 7.21 3.91 22.56
C TRP A 82 5.69 3.76 22.70
N SER A 83 5.02 4.88 22.91
CA SER A 83 3.56 5.01 22.92
C SER A 83 3.21 6.34 22.27
N GLY A 84 2.15 6.36 21.47
CA GLY A 84 1.79 7.53 20.68
C GLY A 84 0.71 7.21 19.66
N THR A 85 0.49 8.14 18.75
CA THR A 85 -0.46 7.99 17.65
C THR A 85 0.27 7.42 16.43
N ILE A 86 -0.30 6.40 15.81
CA ILE A 86 0.16 5.87 14.52
C ILE A 86 -0.87 6.19 13.45
N GLU A 87 -0.43 6.83 12.38
CA GLU A 87 -1.28 7.17 11.25
C GLU A 87 -0.99 6.21 10.10
N PHE A 88 -2.02 5.86 9.33
CA PHE A 88 -1.92 5.02 8.14
C PHE A 88 -2.49 5.75 6.92
N LEU A 89 -1.79 5.68 5.79
CA LEU A 89 -2.28 6.17 4.50
C LEU A 89 -2.32 4.99 3.53
N SER A 90 -3.53 4.52 3.24
CA SER A 90 -3.81 3.40 2.33
C SER A 90 -4.33 3.96 1.01
N MET A 91 -3.58 3.77 -0.07
CA MET A 91 -3.87 4.38 -1.37
C MET A 91 -3.80 3.34 -2.49
N ILE A 92 -4.62 3.56 -3.51
CA ILE A 92 -4.46 3.01 -4.85
C ILE A 92 -3.71 4.04 -5.67
N ASP A 93 -2.52 3.68 -6.17
CA ASP A 93 -1.68 4.57 -6.96
C ASP A 93 -1.78 4.24 -8.45
N GLY A 94 -2.48 5.09 -9.20
CA GLY A 94 -2.60 5.03 -10.65
C GLY A 94 -1.53 5.84 -11.42
N ASP A 95 -0.59 6.48 -10.73
CA ASP A 95 0.55 7.19 -11.34
C ASP A 95 1.76 6.24 -11.58
N VAL A 96 1.46 4.97 -11.78
CA VAL A 96 2.46 3.94 -12.10
C VAL A 96 3.00 4.12 -13.52
N ARG A 97 4.29 3.83 -13.69
CA ARG A 97 4.99 3.87 -14.99
C ARG A 97 5.65 2.54 -15.31
N ASN A 98 5.79 2.28 -16.60
CA ASN A 98 6.52 1.15 -17.18
C ASN A 98 8.02 1.43 -17.32
N SER A 99 8.65 1.87 -16.23
CA SER A 99 10.07 2.29 -16.23
C SER A 99 11.04 1.24 -15.69
N GLY A 100 10.55 0.07 -15.27
CA GLY A 100 11.32 -0.96 -14.57
C GLY A 100 12.37 -1.70 -15.39
N VAL A 101 12.47 -1.46 -16.71
CA VAL A 101 13.44 -2.14 -17.59
C VAL A 101 14.20 -1.11 -18.41
N ALA A 102 15.51 -0.99 -18.14
CA ALA A 102 16.39 0.00 -18.79
C ALA A 102 16.37 -0.08 -20.33
N ARG A 103 16.24 -1.29 -20.89
CA ARG A 103 16.17 -1.54 -22.34
C ARG A 103 14.95 -0.91 -23.02
N TYR A 104 13.89 -0.56 -22.28
CA TYR A 104 12.65 -0.03 -22.83
C TYR A 104 12.44 1.47 -22.59
N ARG A 105 13.44 2.18 -22.04
CA ARG A 105 13.35 3.63 -21.78
C ARG A 105 13.08 4.49 -23.01
N ALA A 106 13.37 3.99 -24.22
CA ALA A 106 13.09 4.68 -25.47
C ALA A 106 11.60 4.66 -25.87
N PHE A 107 10.79 3.84 -25.20
CA PHE A 107 9.35 3.74 -25.44
C PHE A 107 8.56 4.52 -24.37
N SER A 108 7.30 4.82 -24.68
CA SER A 108 6.36 5.40 -23.72
C SER A 108 6.30 4.55 -22.45
N ASP A 109 6.34 5.20 -21.29
CA ASP A 109 6.28 4.58 -19.96
C ASP A 109 4.97 4.90 -19.21
N ASP A 110 4.23 5.94 -19.60
CA ASP A 110 2.85 6.20 -19.16
C ASP A 110 1.85 5.57 -20.15
N HIS A 111 1.06 4.62 -19.65
CA HIS A 111 0.12 3.84 -20.45
C HIS A 111 -1.32 3.90 -19.94
N LEU A 112 -1.60 4.65 -18.87
CA LEU A 112 -2.90 4.67 -18.23
C LEU A 112 -3.48 6.08 -18.25
N ALA A 113 -4.74 6.19 -18.64
CA ALA A 113 -5.54 7.37 -18.36
C ALA A 113 -6.47 7.06 -17.19
N VAL A 114 -6.29 7.74 -16.06
CA VAL A 114 -7.22 7.65 -14.93
C VAL A 114 -8.49 8.41 -15.31
N THR A 115 -9.64 7.74 -15.25
CA THR A 115 -10.93 8.30 -15.66
C THR A 115 -11.82 8.64 -14.48
N THR A 116 -11.71 7.89 -13.37
CA THR A 116 -12.59 8.10 -12.21
C THR A 116 -11.92 7.65 -10.92
N ASN A 117 -11.94 8.51 -9.90
CA ASN A 117 -11.50 8.21 -8.54
C ASN A 117 -12.64 8.58 -7.60
N HIS A 118 -13.13 7.65 -6.77
CA HIS A 118 -14.17 7.97 -5.80
C HIS A 118 -14.13 7.08 -4.56
N GLU A 119 -14.75 7.59 -3.50
CA GLU A 119 -15.04 6.84 -2.29
C GLU A 119 -16.26 5.95 -2.51
N LEU A 120 -16.14 4.67 -2.15
CA LEU A 120 -17.26 3.72 -2.16
C LEU A 120 -17.96 3.67 -0.79
N SER A 121 -17.15 3.75 0.28
CA SER A 121 -17.57 3.78 1.69
C SER A 121 -16.41 4.34 2.55
N PRO A 122 -16.63 4.67 3.84
CA PRO A 122 -15.58 5.23 4.70
C PRO A 122 -14.31 4.37 4.88
N ASP A 123 -14.35 3.11 4.44
CA ASP A 123 -13.27 2.14 4.48
C ASP A 123 -12.83 1.66 3.08
N SER A 124 -13.51 2.09 2.01
CA SER A 124 -13.32 1.54 0.66
C SER A 124 -13.30 2.62 -0.42
N SER A 125 -12.33 2.52 -1.33
CA SER A 125 -12.17 3.44 -2.47
C SER A 125 -11.98 2.68 -3.77
N VAL A 126 -12.16 3.37 -4.90
CA VAL A 126 -11.92 2.80 -6.22
C VAL A 126 -11.28 3.80 -7.17
N LEU A 127 -10.35 3.28 -7.97
CA LEU A 127 -9.73 3.95 -9.10
C LEU A 127 -10.09 3.21 -10.38
N VAL A 128 -10.63 3.93 -11.35
CA VAL A 128 -10.93 3.45 -12.69
C VAL A 128 -9.98 4.14 -13.66
N CYS A 129 -9.33 3.34 -14.49
CA CYS A 129 -8.45 3.82 -15.55
C CYS A 129 -8.66 3.02 -16.83
N GLN A 130 -8.09 3.50 -17.92
CA GLN A 130 -8.08 2.83 -19.20
C GLN A 130 -6.67 2.81 -19.77
N THR A 131 -6.28 1.68 -20.37
CA THR A 131 -5.04 1.63 -21.16
C THR A 131 -5.15 2.55 -22.38
N LEU A 132 -4.09 3.32 -22.67
CA LEU A 132 -4.13 4.35 -23.72
C LEU A 132 -4.29 3.76 -25.14
N GLN A 133 -3.51 2.73 -25.46
CA GLN A 133 -3.48 2.17 -26.82
C GLN A 133 -4.59 1.14 -27.05
N SER A 134 -4.69 0.13 -26.17
CA SER A 134 -5.65 -0.97 -26.31
C SER A 134 -7.05 -0.63 -25.83
N ARG A 135 -7.23 0.50 -25.13
CA ARG A 135 -8.53 0.95 -24.59
C ARG A 135 -9.23 -0.06 -23.69
N ILE A 136 -8.46 -0.92 -23.03
CA ILE A 136 -8.96 -1.85 -22.01
C ILE A 136 -9.24 -1.06 -20.73
N PRO A 137 -10.49 -1.05 -20.23
CA PRO A 137 -10.84 -0.45 -18.94
C PRO A 137 -10.41 -1.36 -17.79
N VAL A 138 -9.98 -0.76 -16.69
CA VAL A 138 -9.55 -1.44 -15.46
C VAL A 138 -10.09 -0.66 -14.27
N ALA A 139 -10.68 -1.38 -13.32
CA ALA A 139 -11.05 -0.83 -12.03
C ALA A 139 -10.27 -1.56 -10.93
N VAL A 140 -9.72 -0.81 -10.00
CA VAL A 140 -9.07 -1.32 -8.78
C VAL A 140 -9.79 -0.71 -7.60
N ALA A 141 -10.35 -1.56 -6.75
CA ALA A 141 -10.96 -1.15 -5.49
C ALA A 141 -10.13 -1.68 -4.33
N ALA A 142 -10.05 -0.90 -3.25
CA ALA A 142 -9.36 -1.29 -2.04
C ALA A 142 -10.27 -1.01 -0.85
N ARG A 143 -10.37 -1.99 0.05
CA ARG A 143 -10.97 -1.84 1.37
C ARG A 143 -9.88 -1.95 2.43
N THR A 144 -9.86 -1.04 3.39
CA THR A 144 -8.90 -1.04 4.50
C THR A 144 -9.65 -1.13 5.82
N THR A 145 -9.29 -2.09 6.66
CA THR A 145 -9.84 -2.22 8.02
C THR A 145 -8.71 -2.13 9.03
N LEU A 146 -8.98 -1.52 10.19
CA LEU A 146 -7.99 -1.33 11.25
C LEU A 146 -8.29 -2.21 12.46
N TRP A 147 -7.23 -2.71 13.07
CA TRP A 147 -7.30 -3.64 14.20
C TRP A 147 -6.27 -3.25 15.26
N ARG A 148 -6.64 -3.42 16.53
CA ARG A 148 -5.74 -3.35 17.68
C ARG A 148 -5.75 -4.71 18.39
N GLY A 149 -4.68 -5.48 18.21
CA GLY A 149 -4.68 -6.88 18.61
C GLY A 149 -5.78 -7.63 17.85
N GLU A 150 -6.70 -8.25 18.57
CA GLU A 150 -7.83 -8.99 17.98
C GLU A 150 -9.11 -8.15 17.86
N SER A 151 -9.08 -6.88 18.26
CA SER A 151 -10.25 -6.00 18.25
C SER A 151 -10.26 -5.13 16.99
N ALA A 152 -11.33 -5.22 16.20
CA ALA A 152 -11.57 -4.28 15.10
C ALA A 152 -11.80 -2.86 15.65
N LEU A 153 -11.21 -1.88 14.98
CA LEU A 153 -11.40 -0.47 15.29
C LEU A 153 -12.43 0.13 14.33
N THR A 154 -13.41 0.83 14.88
CA THR A 154 -14.27 1.71 14.10
C THR A 154 -13.52 3.03 13.89
N ALA A 155 -12.65 3.06 12.89
CA ALA A 155 -11.96 4.26 12.46
C ALA A 155 -12.53 4.69 11.11
N GLU A 156 -13.10 5.89 11.05
CA GLU A 156 -13.48 6.49 9.78
C GLU A 156 -12.22 7.02 9.10
N GLY A 157 -11.86 6.43 7.96
CA GLY A 157 -10.77 6.93 7.15
C GLY A 157 -11.17 8.28 6.56
N ARG A 158 -10.32 9.30 6.69
CA ARG A 158 -10.51 10.53 5.92
C ARG A 158 -10.19 10.21 4.47
N PHE A 159 -11.19 10.33 3.60
CA PHE A 159 -11.01 10.16 2.16
C PHE A 159 -9.93 11.09 1.60
N VAL A 160 -9.03 10.53 0.79
CA VAL A 160 -7.96 11.24 0.08
C VAL A 160 -8.10 10.95 -1.40
N CYS A 161 -8.23 12.02 -2.19
CA CYS A 161 -8.33 11.93 -3.64
C CYS A 161 -7.38 12.92 -4.31
N GLU A 162 -6.45 12.38 -5.10
CA GLU A 162 -5.50 13.10 -5.93
C GLU A 162 -5.78 12.78 -7.40
N SER A 163 -5.12 13.48 -8.34
CA SER A 163 -5.39 13.32 -9.78
C SER A 163 -5.30 11.88 -10.28
N ARG A 164 -4.35 11.09 -9.76
CA ARG A 164 -4.14 9.69 -10.15
C ARG A 164 -4.06 8.74 -8.96
N ARG A 165 -4.44 9.18 -7.77
CA ARG A 165 -4.40 8.35 -6.55
C ARG A 165 -5.66 8.54 -5.72
N VAL A 166 -6.08 7.49 -5.04
CA VAL A 166 -7.29 7.53 -4.21
C VAL A 166 -7.16 6.58 -3.03
N GLY A 167 -7.75 6.93 -1.90
CA GLY A 167 -7.69 6.09 -0.71
C GLY A 167 -8.12 6.81 0.55
N HIS A 168 -7.55 6.39 1.68
CA HIS A 168 -7.96 6.82 3.01
C HIS A 168 -6.76 7.06 3.91
N HIS A 169 -6.88 8.10 4.73
CA HIS A 169 -5.96 8.43 5.80
C HIS A 169 -6.61 8.15 7.15
N PHE A 170 -6.00 7.29 7.96
CA PHE A 170 -6.48 6.87 9.27
C PHE A 170 -5.54 7.37 10.37
N VAL A 171 -6.12 7.78 11.50
CA VAL A 171 -5.42 8.32 12.68
C VAL A 171 -5.91 7.59 13.93
#